data_AF-A0A2A6D2D2-F1
#
_entry.id   AF-A0A2A6D2D2-F1
#
_cell.length_a   1.000
_cell.length_b   1.000
_cell.length_c   1.000
_cell.angle_alpha   90.00
_cell.angle_beta   90.00
_cell.angle_gamma   90.00
#
_symmetry.space_group_name_H-M   'P 1'
#
loop_
_entity.id
_entity.type
_entity.pdbx_description
1 polymer ?
#
loop_
_entity_poly.entity_id
_entity_poly.type
_entity_poly.pdbx_seq_one_letter_code
_entity_poly.pdbx_strand_id
1 'polypeptide(L)' 'MLSLRVCLVLLVVFAAYVYAQECFDLAYDCPWKLGLCKNKMYKKLMTKMCNESCAYCKPTP' A
#
# COMPACT_ATOMS: atom_id res chain seq x y z
N MET A 1 17.61 -29.04 -3.64
CA MET A 1 18.81 -28.21 -3.86
C MET A 1 18.39 -26.96 -4.62
N LEU A 2 18.09 -25.87 -3.94
CA LEU A 2 17.63 -24.63 -4.58
C LEU A 2 18.84 -23.95 -5.25
N SER A 3 18.79 -23.70 -6.56
CA SER A 3 19.88 -23.05 -7.30
C SER A 3 20.11 -21.61 -6.81
N LEU A 4 21.36 -21.14 -6.83
CA LEU A 4 21.73 -19.77 -6.42
C LEU A 4 20.92 -18.70 -7.14
N ARG A 5 20.60 -18.92 -8.43
CA ARG A 5 19.74 -18.02 -9.22
C ARG A 5 18.31 -17.95 -8.67
N VAL A 6 17.77 -19.09 -8.25
CA VAL A 6 16.42 -19.17 -7.66
C VAL A 6 16.41 -18.46 -6.30
N CYS A 7 17.47 -18.63 -5.51
CA CYS A 7 17.60 -17.95 -4.22
C CYS A 7 17.63 -16.42 -4.39
N LEU A 8 18.39 -15.91 -5.36
CA LEU A 8 18.45 -14.48 -5.66
C LEU A 8 17.09 -13.92 -6.10
N VAL A 9 16.37 -14.63 -6.98
CA VAL A 9 15.02 -14.21 -7.42
C VAL A 9 14.07 -14.12 -6.22
N LEU A 10 14.07 -15.12 -5.34
CA LEU A 10 13.20 -15.12 -4.16
C LEU A 10 13.54 -13.98 -3.19
N LEU A 11 14.82 -13.70 -2.94
CA LEU A 11 15.24 -12.60 -2.07
C LEU A 11 14.82 -11.23 -2.62
N VAL A 12 15.00 -11.01 -3.93
CA VAL A 12 14.62 -9.75 -4.58
C VAL A 12 13.10 -9.57 -4.56
N VAL A 13 12.34 -10.64 -4.84
CA VAL A 13 10.88 -10.61 -4.78
C VAL A 13 10.37 -10.37 -3.37
N PHE A 14 10.98 -11.02 -2.37
CA PHE A 14 10.63 -10.84 -0.96
C PHE A 14 10.90 -9.41 -0.50
N ALA A 15 12.08 -8.86 -0.83
CA ALA A 15 12.40 -7.46 -0.56
C ALA A 15 11.40 -6.52 -1.22
N ALA A 16 11.16 -6.66 -2.53
CA ALA A 16 10.21 -5.83 -3.27
C ALA A 16 8.79 -5.89 -2.68
N TYR A 17 8.36 -7.06 -2.20
CA TYR A 17 7.07 -7.22 -1.54
C TYR A 17 6.98 -6.44 -0.22
N VAL A 18 8.04 -6.46 0.59
CA VAL A 18 8.12 -5.69 1.85
C VAL A 18 8.02 -4.18 1.58
N TYR A 19 8.71 -3.67 0.56
CA TYR A 19 8.66 -2.23 0.22
C TYR A 19 7.36 -1.80 -0.45
N ALA A 20 6.62 -2.71 -1.09
CA ALA A 20 5.33 -2.38 -1.71
C ALA A 20 4.19 -2.22 -0.69
N GLN A 21 4.41 -2.58 0.58
CA GLN A 21 3.43 -2.53 1.66
C GLN A 21 3.58 -1.27 2.52
N GLU A 22 4.06 -0.15 1.98
CA GLU A 22 4.04 1.10 2.75
C GLU A 22 2.61 1.64 2.84
N CYS A 23 2.07 1.63 4.06
CA CYS A 23 0.75 2.13 4.39
C CYS A 23 0.86 3.57 4.86
N PHE A 24 0.64 4.50 3.94
CA PHE A 24 0.63 5.93 4.25
C PHE A 24 -0.28 6.69 3.28
N ASP A 25 -0.60 7.93 3.61
CA ASP A 25 -1.32 8.84 2.72
C ASP A 25 -0.36 9.54 1.75
N LEU A 26 -0.63 9.38 0.45
CA LEU A 26 0.12 10.03 -0.62
C LEU A 26 -0.30 11.49 -0.83
N ALA A 27 -1.55 11.82 -0.49
CA ALA A 27 -2.13 13.14 -0.67
C ALA A 27 -2.28 13.86 0.68
N TYR A 28 -1.90 15.14 0.74
CA TYR A 28 -1.94 15.92 1.99
C TYR A 28 -3.36 16.30 2.43
N ASP A 29 -4.32 16.27 1.51
CA ASP A 29 -5.70 16.71 1.69
C ASP A 29 -6.66 15.58 2.12
N CYS A 30 -6.12 14.38 2.41
CA CYS A 30 -6.88 13.25 2.94
C CYS A 30 -7.71 13.57 4.19
N PRO A 31 -7.23 14.37 5.18
CA PRO A 31 -8.01 14.73 6.36
C PRO A 31 -9.34 15.43 6.04
N TRP A 32 -9.39 16.22 4.97
CA TRP A 32 -10.61 16.93 4.55
C TRP A 32 -11.51 16.09 3.64
N LYS A 33 -11.00 14.94 3.16
CA LYS A 33 -11.68 14.10 2.17
C LYS A 33 -12.16 12.76 2.74
N LEU A 34 -12.14 12.57 4.05
CA LEU A 34 -12.61 11.35 4.73
C LEU A 34 -14.05 10.94 4.35
N GLY A 35 -14.92 11.91 4.04
CA GLY A 35 -16.28 11.62 3.56
C GLY A 35 -16.33 10.85 2.24
N LEU A 36 -15.29 10.97 1.40
CA LEU A 36 -15.21 10.27 0.12
C LEU A 36 -14.72 8.82 0.27
N CYS A 37 -14.18 8.40 1.43
CA CYS A 37 -13.80 7.00 1.66
C CYS A 37 -15.01 6.06 1.47
N LYS A 38 -16.21 6.49 1.86
CA LYS A 38 -17.45 5.72 1.69
C LYS A 38 -18.08 5.85 0.30
N ASN A 39 -17.59 6.79 -0.52
CA ASN A 39 -18.15 7.04 -1.84
C ASN A 39 -17.57 6.05 -2.87
N LYS A 40 -18.45 5.22 -3.45
CA LYS A 40 -18.09 4.17 -4.41
C LYS A 40 -17.32 4.69 -5.63
N MET A 41 -17.65 5.90 -6.10
CA MET A 41 -16.98 6.54 -7.24
C MET A 41 -15.51 6.87 -6.91
N TYR A 42 -15.25 7.30 -5.68
CA TYR A 42 -13.93 7.73 -5.23
C TYR A 42 -13.13 6.61 -4.56
N LYS A 43 -13.71 5.43 -4.35
CA LYS A 43 -13.05 4.29 -3.70
C LYS A 43 -11.67 4.01 -4.29
N LYS A 44 -11.55 3.92 -5.61
CA LYS A 44 -10.26 3.65 -6.28
C LYS A 44 -9.23 4.76 -6.04
N LEU A 45 -9.66 6.02 -6.07
CA LEU A 45 -8.79 7.16 -5.80
C LEU A 45 -8.34 7.14 -4.33
N MET A 46 -9.27 6.93 -3.41
CA MET A 46 -9.00 6.91 -1.98
C MET A 46 -8.12 5.75 -1.55
N THR A 47 -8.27 4.57 -2.15
CA THR A 47 -7.36 3.44 -1.91
C THR A 47 -5.94 3.74 -2.35
N LYS A 48 -5.74 4.55 -3.39
CA LYS A 48 -4.40 4.90 -3.87
C LYS A 48 -3.77 6.07 -3.11
N MET A 49 -4.57 7.08 -2.77
CA MET A 49 -4.05 8.35 -2.27
C MET A 49 -4.19 8.51 -0.75
N CYS A 50 -5.23 7.92 -0.16
CA CYS A 50 -5.60 8.10 1.25
C CYS A 50 -5.75 6.73 1.93
N ASN A 51 -4.79 5.84 1.72
CA ASN A 51 -4.85 4.45 2.13
C ASN A 51 -4.88 4.33 3.68
N GLU A 52 -4.09 5.16 4.35
CA GLU A 52 -4.00 5.21 5.81
C GLU A 52 -5.20 5.95 6.40
N SER A 53 -5.51 7.16 5.92
CA SER A 53 -6.67 7.96 6.37
C SER A 53 -8.00 7.23 6.23
N CYS A 54 -8.19 6.46 5.15
CA CYS A 54 -9.40 5.66 4.95
C CYS A 54 -9.33 4.26 5.58
N ALA A 55 -8.25 3.93 6.32
CA ALA A 55 -8.02 2.64 6.97
C ALA A 55 -8.12 1.43 6.01
N TYR A 56 -7.65 1.60 4.77
CA TYR A 56 -7.58 0.53 3.77
C TYR A 56 -6.33 -0.34 3.90
N CYS A 57 -5.32 0.15 4.61
CA CYS A 57 -4.12 -0.59 4.99
C CYS A 57 -3.88 -0.47 6.50
N LYS A 58 -2.90 -1.23 6.99
CA LYS A 58 -2.36 -1.07 8.34
C LYS A 58 -0.86 -0.86 8.21
N PRO A 59 -0.28 0.17 8.84
CA PRO A 59 1.17 0.30 8.92
C PRO A 59 1.73 -0.93 9.62
N THR A 60 2.78 -1.52 9.04
CA THR A 60 3.57 -2.53 9.73
C THR A 60 4.31 -1.85 10.88
N PRO A 61 4.29 -2.41 12.09
CA PRO A 61 4.95 -1.84 13.26
C PRO A 61 6.47 -1.76 13.11
#